data_AF-A0A1M7ADG3-F1
#
_entry.id   AF-A0A1M7ADG3-F1
#
_cell.length_a   1.000
_cell.length_b   1.000
_cell.length_c   1.000
_cell.angle_alpha   90.00
_cell.angle_beta   90.00
_cell.angle_gamma   90.00
#
_symmetry.space_group_name_H-M   'P 1'
#
loop_
_entity.id
_entity.type
_entity.pdbx_description
1 polymer ?
#
loop_
_entity_poly.entity_id
_entity_poly.type
_entity_poly.pdbx_seq_one_letter_code
_entity_poly.pdbx_strand_id
1 'polypeptide(L)'
;MIALAALTGLRRGELWSLDPPNVQGGRIILRPGQTKSGKARVVPLPPDGMALVEDLPFSTTGHQLRKAFEAARKGIRREELRFHDLRHTYASLLAEAGETLTTVRDMLGTAR
;
A
#
# COMPACT_ATOMS: atom_id res chain seq x y z
N MET A 1 -7.47 -3.66 3.52
CA MET A 1 -6.05 -3.34 3.88
C MET A 1 -5.00 -4.15 3.14
N ILE A 2 -5.00 -5.50 3.19
CA ILE A 2 -3.98 -6.31 2.49
C ILE A 2 -4.03 -6.10 0.97
N ALA A 3 -5.23 -6.14 0.38
CA ALA A 3 -5.44 -5.83 -1.04
C ALA A 3 -4.98 -4.41 -1.39
N LEU A 4 -5.28 -3.42 -0.55
CA LEU A 4 -4.81 -2.04 -0.74
C LEU A 4 -3.28 -1.98 -0.83
N ALA A 5 -2.56 -2.72 0.03
CA ALA A 5 -1.10 -2.77 -0.01
C ALA A 5 -0.55 -3.29 -1.36
N ALA A 6 -1.22 -4.27 -1.97
CA ALA A 6 -0.84 -4.84 -3.27
C ALA A 6 -1.13 -3.89 -4.43
N LEU A 7 -2.20 -3.09 -4.36
CA LEU A 7 -2.61 -2.16 -5.42
C LEU A 7 -1.95 -0.79 -5.37
N THR A 8 -1.39 -0.41 -4.22
CA THR A 8 -0.85 0.94 -3.99
C THR A 8 0.62 0.94 -3.58
N GLY A 9 1.18 -0.24 -3.24
CA GLY A 9 2.54 -0.36 -2.76
C GLY A 9 2.82 0.42 -1.47
N LEU A 10 1.80 0.75 -0.68
CA LEU A 10 1.99 1.41 0.61
C LEU A 10 2.85 0.55 1.54
N ARG A 11 3.74 1.19 2.31
CA ARG A 11 4.50 0.52 3.36
C ARG A 11 3.56 0.11 4.48
N ARG A 12 3.92 -0.95 5.20
CA ARG A 12 3.22 -1.37 6.42
C ARG A 12 3.05 -0.21 7.41
N GLY A 13 4.10 0.61 7.53
CA GLY A 13 4.13 1.81 8.36
C GLY A 13 3.26 2.97 7.87
N GLU A 14 2.91 3.00 6.59
CA GLU A 14 2.01 4.02 6.01
C GLU A 14 0.55 3.55 6.11
N LEU A 15 0.30 2.24 6.00
CA LEU A 15 -1.05 1.65 6.06
C LEU A 15 -1.73 1.78 7.42
N TRP A 16 -1.01 1.55 8.51
CA TRP A 16 -1.56 1.70 9.88
C TRP A 16 -1.60 3.14 10.38
N SER A 17 -0.94 4.07 9.69
CA SER A 17 -1.00 5.50 9.99
C SER A 17 -1.95 6.23 9.02
N LEU A 18 -2.71 5.49 8.21
CA LEU A 18 -3.65 6.02 7.24
C LEU A 18 -4.94 6.45 7.95
N ASP A 19 -5.38 7.67 7.68
CA ASP A 19 -6.65 8.22 8.16
C ASP A 19 -7.59 8.48 6.98
N PRO A 20 -8.93 8.57 7.21
CA PRO A 20 -9.89 8.89 6.14
C PRO A 20 -9.52 10.15 5.33
N PRO A 21 -9.03 11.26 5.94
CA PRO A 21 -8.63 12.45 5.18
C PRO A 21 -7.44 12.25 4.23
N ASN A 22 -6.70 11.15 4.33
CA ASN A 22 -5.62 10.85 3.39
C ASN A 22 -6.15 10.45 2.01
N VAL A 23 -7.43 10.05 1.89
CA VAL A 23 -8.01 9.53 0.65
C VAL A 23 -8.81 10.65 -0.01
N GLN A 24 -8.33 11.12 -1.16
CA GLN A 24 -8.88 12.31 -1.82
C GLN A 24 -8.85 12.12 -3.34
N GLY A 25 -10.01 12.21 -3.99
CA GLY A 25 -10.13 12.31 -5.44
C GLY A 25 -9.35 11.26 -6.24
N GLY A 26 -9.47 9.97 -5.86
CA GLY A 26 -8.74 8.88 -6.53
C GLY A 26 -7.25 8.81 -6.20
N ARG A 27 -6.82 9.39 -5.07
CA ARG A 27 -5.44 9.36 -4.62
C ARG A 27 -5.35 9.17 -3.11
N ILE A 28 -4.26 8.57 -2.66
CA ILE A 28 -3.84 8.53 -1.27
C ILE A 28 -2.71 9.54 -1.08
N ILE A 29 -2.94 10.53 -0.23
CA ILE A 29 -2.00 11.61 0.09
C ILE A 29 -1.41 11.34 1.47
N LEU A 30 -0.16 10.91 1.52
CA LEU A 30 0.60 10.70 2.76
C LEU A 30 1.32 11.99 3.15
N ARG A 31 1.13 12.43 4.41
CA ARG A 31 1.71 13.65 4.97
C ARG A 31 3.18 13.42 5.40
N PRO A 32 3.99 14.50 5.48
CA PRO A 32 5.26 14.48 6.19
C PRO A 32 5.06 13.90 7.60
N GLY A 33 5.82 12.87 7.97
CA GLY A 33 5.67 12.13 9.23
C GLY A 33 4.91 10.79 9.12
N GLN A 34 4.10 10.59 8.08
CA GLN A 34 3.49 9.28 7.76
C GLN A 34 4.39 8.43 6.84
N THR A 35 5.38 9.04 6.19
CA THR A 35 6.29 8.36 5.25
C THR A 35 7.66 8.11 5.89
N LYS A 36 8.33 7.02 5.46
CA LYS A 36 9.69 6.70 5.94
C LYS A 36 10.71 7.79 5.61
N SER A 37 10.52 8.51 4.51
CA SER A 37 11.44 9.56 4.05
C SER A 37 11.17 10.93 4.69
N GLY A 38 10.08 11.08 5.45
CA GLY A 38 9.64 12.37 5.99
C GLY A 38 9.08 13.33 4.94
N LYS A 39 9.09 12.96 3.65
CA LYS A 39 8.54 13.75 2.54
C LYS A 39 7.10 13.33 2.25
N ALA A 40 6.24 14.27 1.86
CA ALA A 40 4.90 13.93 1.40
C ALA A 40 4.97 12.99 0.19
N ARG A 41 4.03 12.05 0.08
CA ARG A 41 3.94 11.10 -1.04
C ARG A 41 2.50 10.96 -1.48
N VAL A 42 2.28 11.07 -2.79
CA VAL A 42 0.97 10.84 -3.40
C VAL A 42 1.00 9.51 -4.13
N VAL A 43 0.01 8.68 -3.87
CA VAL A 43 -0.16 7.37 -4.52
C VAL A 43 -1.49 7.38 -5.27
N PRO A 44 -1.50 7.20 -6.60
CA PRO A 44 -2.74 7.02 -7.35
C PRO A 44 -3.52 5.82 -6.84
N LEU A 45 -4.84 5.99 -6.76
CA LEU A 45 -5.76 4.97 -6.32
C LEU A 45 -6.78 4.76 -7.45
N PRO A 46 -6.66 3.67 -8.23
CA PRO A 46 -7.59 3.40 -9.31
C PRO A 46 -9.02 3.17 -8.77
N PRO A 47 -10.06 3.22 -9.62
CA PRO A 47 -11.44 2.99 -9.21
C PRO A 47 -11.65 1.71 -8.39
N ASP A 48 -11.02 0.60 -8.81
CA ASP A 48 -11.05 -0.67 -8.07
C ASP A 48 -10.44 -0.54 -6.67
N GLY A 49 -9.44 0.33 -6.53
CA GLY A 49 -8.82 0.68 -5.27
C GLY A 49 -9.74 1.51 -4.38
N MET A 50 -10.54 2.42 -4.94
CA MET A 50 -11.47 3.28 -4.20
C MET A 50 -12.52 2.45 -3.45
N ALA A 51 -13.11 1.45 -4.11
CA ALA A 51 -14.08 0.54 -3.47
C ALA A 51 -13.48 -0.18 -2.25
N LEU A 52 -12.17 -0.49 -2.28
CA LEU A 52 -11.49 -1.13 -1.15
C LEU A 52 -11.29 -0.19 0.04
N VAL A 53 -11.34 1.13 -0.17
CA VAL A 53 -11.10 2.12 0.89
C VAL A 53 -12.38 2.54 1.60
N GLU A 54 -13.54 2.42 0.95
CA GLU A 54 -14.85 2.75 1.53
C GLU A 54 -15.13 1.95 2.82
N ASP A 55 -14.82 0.66 2.81
CA ASP A 55 -15.03 -0.25 3.94
C ASP A 55 -13.79 -0.47 4.81
N LEU A 56 -12.78 0.39 4.67
CA LEU A 56 -11.46 0.12 5.23
C LEU A 56 -11.39 0.55 6.71
N PRO A 57 -10.98 -0.34 7.63
CA PRO A 57 -10.88 0.01 9.05
C PRO A 57 -9.61 0.84 9.30
N PHE A 58 -9.69 2.17 9.11
CA PHE A 58 -8.56 3.10 9.24
C PHE A 58 -7.87 3.03 10.62
N SER A 59 -8.59 2.69 11.69
CA SER A 59 -8.07 2.51 13.06
C SER A 59 -7.40 1.15 13.31
N THR A 60 -6.56 0.69 12.37
CA THR A 60 -5.80 -0.56 12.56
C THR A 60 -4.51 -0.33 13.35
N THR A 61 -3.90 -1.42 13.84
CA THR A 61 -2.55 -1.40 14.40
C THR A 61 -1.61 -2.26 13.56
N GLY A 62 -0.30 -2.02 13.65
CA GLY A 62 0.70 -2.87 12.99
C GLY A 62 0.58 -4.35 13.36
N HIS A 63 0.15 -4.66 14.58
CA HIS A 63 -0.15 -6.02 15.03
C HIS A 63 -1.37 -6.62 14.32
N GLN A 64 -2.48 -5.88 14.24
CA GLN A 64 -3.69 -6.34 13.53
C GLN A 64 -3.41 -6.55 12.04
N LEU A 65 -2.65 -5.65 11.41
CA LEU A 65 -2.25 -5.77 10.01
C LEU A 65 -1.39 -7.02 9.77
N ARG A 66 -0.45 -7.31 10.69
CA ARG A 66 0.36 -8.53 10.65
C ARG A 66 -0.51 -9.78 10.80
N LYS A 67 -1.43 -9.80 11.78
CA LYS A 67 -2.35 -10.93 12.01
C LYS A 67 -3.25 -11.18 10.79
N ALA A 68 -3.81 -10.12 10.20
CA ALA A 68 -4.64 -10.21 9.01
C ALA A 68 -3.86 -10.77 7.81
N PHE A 69 -2.62 -10.33 7.61
CA PHE A 69 -1.74 -10.87 6.56
C PHE A 69 -1.41 -12.36 6.79
N GLU A 70 -1.07 -12.73 8.03
CA GLU A 70 -0.78 -14.12 8.38
C GLU A 70 -1.99 -15.04 8.18
N ALA A 71 -3.18 -14.56 8.54
CA ALA A 71 -4.42 -15.29 8.29
C ALA A 71 -4.69 -15.44 6.78
N ALA A 72 -4.51 -14.37 6.00
CA ALA A 72 -4.72 -14.39 4.55
C ALA A 72 -3.79 -15.37 3.84
N ARG A 73 -2.48 -15.32 4.13
CA ARG A 73 -1.50 -16.23 3.51
C ARG A 73 -1.75 -17.69 3.88
N LYS A 74 -2.19 -17.95 5.11
CA LYS A 74 -2.57 -19.31 5.56
C LYS A 74 -3.83 -19.80 4.85
N GLY A 75 -4.82 -18.93 4.67
CA GLY A 75 -6.06 -19.24 3.95
C GLY A 75 -5.84 -19.70 2.51
N ILE A 76 -4.82 -19.14 1.84
CA ILE A 76 -4.43 -19.54 0.48
C ILE A 76 -3.30 -20.59 0.45
N ARG A 77 -2.86 -21.11 1.60
CA ARG A 77 -1.75 -22.07 1.74
C ARG A 77 -0.42 -21.58 1.15
N ARG A 78 -0.13 -20.28 1.28
CA ARG A 78 1.10 -19.62 0.79
C ARG A 78 1.87 -18.96 1.94
N GLU A 79 2.26 -19.75 2.93
CA GLU A 79 2.92 -19.25 4.14
C GLU A 79 4.31 -18.67 3.90
N GLU A 80 4.94 -18.98 2.76
CA GLU A 80 6.21 -18.39 2.36
C GLU A 80 6.10 -16.89 1.99
N LEU A 81 4.89 -16.41 1.68
CA LEU A 81 4.66 -15.01 1.33
C LEU A 81 5.00 -14.08 2.50
N ARG A 82 5.73 -13.02 2.16
CA ARG A 82 6.12 -11.95 3.06
C ARG A 82 5.35 -10.69 2.71
N PHE A 83 5.12 -9.83 3.71
CA PHE A 83 4.36 -8.60 3.48
C PHE A 83 4.99 -7.69 2.41
N HIS A 84 6.33 -7.73 2.26
CA HIS A 84 7.02 -6.95 1.23
C HIS A 84 6.76 -7.45 -0.20
N ASP A 85 6.30 -8.69 -0.38
CA ASP A 85 5.95 -9.25 -1.69
C ASP A 85 4.73 -8.55 -2.30
N LEU A 86 3.84 -8.00 -1.45
CA LEU A 86 2.74 -7.15 -1.90
C LEU A 86 3.27 -5.88 -2.57
N ARG A 87 4.37 -5.30 -2.06
CA ARG A 87 5.03 -4.16 -2.71
C ARG A 87 5.75 -4.54 -3.99
N HIS A 88 6.30 -5.75 -4.07
CA HIS A 88 6.85 -6.26 -5.33
C HIS A 88 5.76 -6.48 -6.37
N THR A 89 4.59 -6.99 -5.95
CA THR A 89 3.42 -7.15 -6.83
C THR A 89 3.03 -5.81 -7.44
N TYR A 90 2.94 -4.75 -6.63
CA TYR A 90 2.67 -3.40 -7.16
C TYR A 90 3.72 -2.93 -8.17
N ALA A 91 5.01 -3.17 -7.89
CA ALA A 91 6.09 -2.82 -8.80
C ALA A 91 5.98 -3.58 -10.14
N SER A 92 5.64 -4.87 -10.09
CA SER A 92 5.39 -5.71 -11.26
C SER A 92 4.20 -5.20 -12.07
N LEU A 93 3.08 -4.86 -11.43
CA LEU A 93 1.90 -4.30 -12.11
C LEU A 93 2.22 -2.99 -12.85
N LEU A 94 3.01 -2.10 -12.23
CA LEU A 94 3.44 -0.86 -12.90
C LEU A 94 4.37 -1.16 -14.08
N ALA A 95 5.32 -2.09 -13.92
CA ALA A 95 6.22 -2.48 -15.01
C ALA A 95 5.46 -3.12 -16.18
N GLU A 96 4.46 -3.97 -15.90
CA GLU A 96 3.58 -4.56 -16.91
C GLU A 96 2.72 -3.50 -17.62
N ALA A 97 2.33 -2.43 -16.91
CA ALA A 97 1.65 -1.28 -17.50
C ALA A 97 2.56 -0.38 -18.36
N GLY A 98 3.86 -0.71 -18.49
CA GLY A 98 4.82 0.03 -19.30
C GLY A 98 5.47 1.23 -18.60
N GLU A 99 5.33 1.34 -17.28
CA GLU A 99 5.95 2.42 -16.53
C GLU A 99 7.48 2.33 -16.48
N THR A 100 8.12 3.49 -16.43
CA THR A 100 9.59 3.55 -16.34
C THR A 100 10.08 3.11 -14.96
N LEU A 101 11.29 2.53 -14.89
CA LEU A 101 11.90 2.15 -13.61
C LEU A 101 12.09 3.34 -12.65
N THR A 102 12.23 4.55 -13.19
CA THR A 102 12.22 5.81 -12.44
C THR A 102 10.85 6.07 -11.82
N THR A 103 9.77 5.99 -12.60
CA THR A 103 8.40 6.13 -12.08
C THR A 103 8.12 5.08 -11.00
N VAL A 104 8.44 3.81 -11.26
CA VAL A 104 8.21 2.72 -10.29
C VAL A 104 8.95 2.98 -8.97
N ARG A 105 10.19 3.49 -9.03
CA ARG A 105 10.99 3.83 -7.83
C ARG A 105 10.35 4.96 -7.02
N ASP A 106 9.89 6.00 -7.69
CA ASP A 106 9.26 7.16 -7.07
C ASP A 106 7.92 6.78 -6.45
N MET A 107 7.13 5.98 -7.18
CA MET A 107 5.85 5.45 -6.74
C MET A 107 6.00 4.54 -5.53
N LEU A 108 7.09 3.77 -5.42
CA LEU A 108 7.40 2.98 -4.23
C LEU A 108 7.95 3.81 -3.06
N GLY A 109 8.26 5.10 -3.25
CA GLY A 109 8.86 5.94 -2.22
C GLY A 109 10.27 5.50 -1.83
N THR A 110 11.00 4.90 -2.78
CA THR A 110 12.40 4.46 -2.62
C THR A 110 13.39 5.57 -3.01
N ALA A 111 12.91 6.68 -3.58
CA ALA A 111 13.69 7.90 -3.76
C ALA A 111 14.23 8.39 -2.40
N ARG A 112 15.55 8.51 -2.28
CA ARG A 112 16.24 9.17 -1.17
C ARG A 112 16.13 10.69 -1.38
#